data_AF-Q9Y789-F1
#
_entry.id   AF-Q9Y789-F1
#
_cell.length_a   1.000
_cell.length_b   1.000
_cell.length_c   1.000
_cell.angle_alpha   90.00
_cell.angle_beta   90.00
_cell.angle_gamma   90.00
#
_symmetry.space_group_name_H-M   'P 1'
#
loop_
_entity.id
_entity.type
_entity.pdbx_description
1 polymer ?
#
loop_
_entity_poly.entity_id
_entity_poly.type
_entity_poly.pdbx_seq_one_letter_code
_entity_poly.pdbx_strand_id
1 'polypeptide(L)'
;QVFEYYISHHLSKSFESVFGGVTCLPGCFSMYRIKAPKGAQNYWVPILANPDVVEHYSENVVDTLHKKNLLLLGEDRYLTTLMLRTFPKRKQVFVPQAVCKTTVPESFMVLLSQRRRWINST
;
A
#
# COMPACT_ATOMS: atom_id res chain seq x y z
N GLN A 1 16.23 -9.47 -8.45
CA GLN A 1 14.81 -9.57 -8.05
C GLN A 1 14.59 -10.06 -6.61
N VAL A 2 14.87 -11.31 -6.25
CA VAL A 2 14.63 -11.83 -4.88
C VAL A 2 15.35 -10.99 -3.81
N PHE A 3 16.64 -10.70 -4.03
CA PHE A 3 17.45 -9.90 -3.10
C PHE A 3 16.94 -8.47 -2.92
N GLU A 4 16.61 -7.77 -4.02
CA GLU A 4 16.07 -6.40 -3.95
C GLU A 4 14.72 -6.36 -3.24
N TYR A 5 13.83 -7.32 -3.53
CA TYR A 5 12.57 -7.45 -2.83
C TYR A 5 12.79 -7.71 -1.34
N TYR A 6 13.73 -8.59 -1.01
CA TYR A 6 14.05 -8.92 0.36
C TYR A 6 14.54 -7.68 1.11
N ILE A 7 15.50 -6.92 0.57
CA ILE A 7 15.98 -5.67 1.20
C ILE A 7 14.85 -4.65 1.31
N SER A 8 14.17 -4.33 0.20
CA SER A 8 13.13 -3.31 0.20
C SER A 8 12.01 -3.64 1.19
N HIS A 9 11.63 -4.92 1.28
CA HIS A 9 10.50 -5.32 2.11
C HIS A 9 10.90 -5.61 3.56
N HIS A 10 11.99 -6.33 3.81
CA HIS A 10 12.40 -6.70 5.18
C HIS A 10 13.24 -5.62 5.86
N LEU A 11 14.07 -4.87 5.13
CA LEU A 11 14.90 -3.83 5.76
C LEU A 11 14.13 -2.51 5.85
N SER A 12 13.71 -1.95 4.71
CA SER A 12 13.10 -0.62 4.68
C SER A 12 11.75 -0.59 5.41
N LYS A 13 10.87 -1.58 5.19
CA LYS A 13 9.55 -1.59 5.86
C LYS A 13 9.64 -1.91 7.34
N SER A 14 10.58 -2.76 7.77
CA SER A 14 10.86 -2.95 9.19
C SER A 14 11.30 -1.64 9.84
N PHE A 15 12.20 -0.90 9.19
CA PHE A 15 12.65 0.39 9.69
C PHE A 15 11.50 1.41 9.78
N GLU A 16 10.71 1.59 8.71
CA GLU A 16 9.53 2.47 8.75
C GLU A 16 8.52 2.05 9.83
N SER A 17 8.36 0.74 10.05
CA SER A 17 7.46 0.20 11.06
C SER A 17 7.89 0.55 12.48
N VAL A 18 9.18 0.76 12.76
CA VAL A 18 9.65 1.25 14.08
C VAL A 18 9.02 2.62 14.39
N PHE A 19 8.84 3.47 13.38
CA PHE A 19 8.19 4.77 13.50
C PHE A 19 6.65 4.69 13.39
N GLY A 20 6.09 3.49 13.20
CA GLY A 20 4.64 3.26 13.16
C GLY A 20 3.95 3.72 11.88
N GLY A 21 4.70 4.01 10.81
CA GLY A 21 4.17 4.56 9.57
C GLY A 21 4.90 4.01 8.36
N VAL A 22 4.61 2.77 7.97
CA VAL A 22 5.02 2.24 6.67
C VAL A 22 4.39 3.09 5.56
N THR A 23 5.23 3.66 4.69
CA THR A 23 4.82 4.71 3.73
C THR A 23 4.30 4.17 2.40
N CYS A 24 4.50 2.88 2.17
CA CYS A 24 4.04 2.18 0.99
C CYS A 24 3.78 0.71 1.35
N LEU A 25 2.52 0.31 1.29
CA LEU A 25 2.04 -1.06 1.48
C LEU A 25 1.87 -1.72 0.11
N PRO A 26 2.75 -2.67 -0.29
CA PRO A 26 2.62 -3.35 -1.57
C PRO A 26 1.37 -4.24 -1.59
N GLY A 27 0.56 -4.17 -2.65
CA GLY A 27 -0.79 -4.74 -2.67
C GLY A 27 -0.84 -6.23 -2.33
N CYS A 28 0.02 -7.05 -2.96
CA CYS A 28 0.03 -8.50 -2.74
C CYS A 28 0.64 -8.95 -1.40
N PHE A 29 1.33 -8.09 -0.65
CA PHE A 29 1.94 -8.45 0.65
C PHE A 29 1.36 -7.65 1.82
N SER A 30 0.20 -7.03 1.62
CA SER A 30 -0.44 -6.18 2.62
C SER A 30 -1.80 -6.72 3.01
N MET A 31 -2.15 -6.58 4.29
CA MET A 31 -3.45 -6.93 4.82
C MET A 31 -4.11 -5.71 5.42
N TYR A 32 -5.35 -5.44 5.00
CA TYR A 32 -6.11 -4.28 5.44
C TYR A 32 -7.22 -4.69 6.40
N ARG A 33 -7.35 -3.94 7.48
CA ARG A 33 -8.50 -4.08 8.38
C ARG A 33 -9.71 -3.40 7.74
N ILE A 34 -10.86 -4.08 7.70
CA ILE A 34 -12.09 -3.51 7.14
C ILE A 34 -12.77 -2.58 8.15
N LYS A 35 -12.91 -3.01 9.41
CA LYS A 35 -13.51 -2.24 10.51
C LYS A 35 -12.77 -2.49 11.83
N ALA A 36 -12.81 -1.52 12.75
CA ALA A 36 -12.23 -1.65 14.08
C ALA A 36 -13.20 -1.14 15.16
N PRO A 37 -13.26 -1.78 16.35
CA PRO A 37 -14.05 -1.26 17.46
C PRO A 37 -13.42 0.03 18.00
N LYS A 38 -14.24 0.97 18.47
CA LYS A 38 -13.80 2.22 19.12
C LYS A 38 -14.61 2.45 20.39
N GLY A 39 -13.93 2.42 21.54
CA GLY A 39 -14.53 2.64 22.85
C GLY A 39 -15.31 1.42 23.38
N ALA A 40 -16.05 1.63 24.47
CA ALA A 40 -16.76 0.58 25.21
C ALA A 40 -18.15 0.22 24.66
N GLN A 41 -18.70 1.02 23.72
CA GLN A 41 -20.10 0.93 23.31
C GLN A 41 -20.25 0.36 21.90
N ASN A 42 -19.91 -0.92 21.64
CA ASN A 42 -20.21 -1.66 20.38
C ASN A 42 -20.05 -0.88 19.04
N TYR A 43 -19.25 0.18 19.02
CA TYR A 43 -19.19 1.13 17.93
C TYR A 43 -18.02 0.75 17.04
N TRP A 44 -18.31 0.53 15.77
CA TRP A 44 -17.33 0.09 14.78
C TRP A 44 -17.03 1.21 13.81
N VAL A 45 -15.75 1.53 13.68
CA VAL A 45 -15.27 2.49 12.70
C VAL A 45 -14.88 1.72 11.45
N PRO A 46 -15.47 2.01 10.27
CA PRO A 46 -14.97 1.51 9.01
C PRO A 46 -13.58 2.09 8.76
N ILE A 47 -12.63 1.22 8.43
CA ILE A 47 -11.22 1.55 8.23
C ILE A 47 -10.97 1.65 6.73
N LEU A 48 -10.92 0.52 6.04
CA LEU A 48 -10.78 0.48 4.59
C LEU A 48 -12.03 1.02 3.89
N ALA A 49 -13.21 0.67 4.40
CA ALA A 49 -14.51 1.11 3.86
C ALA A 49 -14.94 2.49 4.39
N ASN A 50 -13.99 3.31 4.88
CA ASN A 50 -14.30 4.65 5.32
C ASN A 50 -14.70 5.52 4.11
N PRO A 51 -15.80 6.29 4.18
CA PRO A 51 -16.25 7.12 3.06
C PRO A 51 -15.15 8.03 2.49
N ASP A 52 -14.34 8.67 3.35
CA ASP A 52 -13.27 9.57 2.92
C ASP A 52 -12.17 8.81 2.14
N VAL A 53 -11.89 7.56 2.52
CA VAL A 53 -10.92 6.71 1.81
C VAL A 53 -11.50 6.26 0.47
N VAL A 54 -12.74 5.76 0.49
CA VAL A 54 -13.39 5.17 -0.70
C VAL A 54 -13.64 6.24 -1.76
N GLU A 55 -14.14 7.41 -1.38
CA GLU A 55 -14.44 8.52 -2.30
C GLU A 55 -13.16 8.96 -3.04
N HIS A 56 -12.09 9.24 -2.30
CA HIS A 56 -10.81 9.62 -2.90
C HIS A 56 -10.17 8.50 -3.72
N TYR A 57 -10.26 7.25 -3.25
CA TYR A 57 -9.71 6.11 -3.98
C TYR A 57 -10.50 5.79 -5.25
N SER A 58 -11.79 6.14 -5.29
CA SER A 58 -12.66 5.94 -6.45
C SER A 58 -12.48 6.98 -7.57
N GLU A 59 -11.58 7.95 -7.39
CA GLU A 59 -11.24 8.93 -8.41
C GLU A 59 -10.61 8.25 -9.63
N ASN A 60 -11.31 8.27 -10.75
CA ASN A 60 -10.86 7.67 -12.01
C ASN A 60 -10.60 8.72 -13.10
N VAL A 61 -10.77 10.01 -12.81
CA VAL A 61 -10.58 11.07 -13.81
C VAL A 61 -9.10 11.47 -13.88
N VAL A 62 -8.41 10.90 -14.87
CA VAL A 62 -6.96 11.02 -15.08
C VAL A 62 -6.61 11.96 -16.23
N ASP A 63 -6.77 13.26 -16.01
CA ASP A 63 -6.51 14.29 -17.03
C ASP A 63 -5.02 14.60 -17.24
N THR A 64 -4.17 14.25 -16.26
CA THR A 64 -2.74 14.58 -16.28
C THR A 64 -1.86 13.34 -16.19
N LEU A 65 -0.63 13.44 -16.70
CA LEU A 65 0.36 12.36 -16.58
C LEU A 65 0.65 12.01 -15.11
N HIS A 66 0.70 13.02 -14.24
CA HIS A 66 0.87 12.82 -12.80
C HIS A 66 -0.29 12.02 -12.20
N LYS A 67 -1.55 12.38 -12.52
CA LYS A 67 -2.72 11.62 -12.09
C LYS A 67 -2.70 10.19 -12.63
N LYS A 68 -2.32 9.97 -13.90
CA LYS A 68 -2.16 8.62 -14.47
C LYS A 68 -1.12 7.79 -13.72
N ASN A 69 0.04 8.36 -13.43
CA ASN A 69 1.11 7.67 -12.71
C ASN A 69 0.68 7.33 -11.28
N LEU A 70 0.00 8.26 -10.59
CA LEU A 70 -0.46 8.08 -9.22
C LEU A 70 -1.61 7.06 -9.12
N LEU A 71 -2.65 7.22 -9.96
CA LEU A 71 -3.92 6.50 -9.84
C LEU A 71 -3.97 5.18 -10.62
N LEU A 72 -3.10 4.96 -11.63
CA LEU A 72 -3.12 3.72 -12.43
C LEU A 72 -1.85 2.88 -12.28
N LEU A 73 -0.73 3.49 -11.86
CA LEU A 73 0.55 2.77 -11.69
C LEU A 73 0.96 2.65 -10.22
N GLY A 74 0.53 3.60 -9.37
CA GLY A 74 0.89 3.73 -7.96
C GLY A 74 -0.25 3.56 -6.97
N GLU A 75 -1.34 2.88 -7.36
CA GLU A 75 -2.56 2.68 -6.56
C GLU A 75 -2.29 2.26 -5.11
N ASP A 76 -1.44 1.25 -4.90
CA ASP A 76 -1.04 0.76 -3.57
C ASP A 76 -0.45 1.86 -2.69
N ARG A 77 0.42 2.69 -3.27
CA ARG A 77 1.07 3.81 -2.58
C ARG A 77 0.09 4.95 -2.33
N TYR A 78 -0.80 5.21 -3.28
CA TYR A 78 -1.87 6.18 -3.13
C TYR A 78 -2.83 5.79 -1.99
N LEU A 79 -3.30 4.54 -1.97
CA LEU A 79 -4.11 3.99 -0.88
C LEU A 79 -3.39 4.10 0.47
N THR A 80 -2.11 3.75 0.52
CA THR A 80 -1.29 3.88 1.73
C THR A 80 -1.28 5.32 2.26
N THR A 81 -1.13 6.29 1.35
CA THR A 81 -1.13 7.72 1.67
C THR A 81 -2.49 8.19 2.18
N LEU A 82 -3.59 7.76 1.54
CA LEU A 82 -4.95 8.04 2.01
C LEU A 82 -5.16 7.49 3.42
N MET A 83 -4.74 6.25 3.68
CA MET A 83 -4.87 5.62 5.00
C MET A 83 -4.08 6.36 6.09
N LEU A 84 -2.86 6.81 5.80
CA LEU A 84 -2.06 7.62 6.73
C LEU A 84 -2.73 8.98 7.02
N ARG A 85 -3.29 9.62 5.99
CA ARG A 85 -3.95 10.93 6.11
C ARG A 85 -5.26 10.84 6.88
N THR A 86 -6.11 9.85 6.60
CA THR A 86 -7.42 9.68 7.25
C THR A 86 -7.30 9.16 8.68
N PHE A 87 -6.28 8.34 8.98
CA PHE A 87 -6.10 7.76 10.31
C PHE A 87 -4.69 7.97 10.89
N PRO A 88 -4.31 9.22 11.22
CA PRO A 88 -2.95 9.54 11.69
C PRO A 88 -2.58 8.88 13.03
N LYS A 89 -3.58 8.47 13.82
CA LYS A 89 -3.38 7.77 15.10
C LYS A 89 -3.28 6.25 14.95
N ARG A 90 -3.51 5.69 13.76
CA ARG A 90 -3.42 4.24 13.51
C ARG A 90 -2.09 3.92 12.84
N LYS A 91 -1.46 2.85 13.30
CA LYS A 91 -0.15 2.44 12.79
C LYS A 91 -0.31 1.50 11.61
N GLN A 92 0.57 1.69 10.63
CA GLN A 92 0.82 0.71 9.58
C GLN A 92 2.15 0.05 9.90
N VAL A 93 2.12 -1.27 10.10
CA VAL A 93 3.25 -2.02 10.66
C VAL A 93 3.67 -3.14 9.74
N PHE A 94 4.97 -3.40 9.72
CA PHE A 94 5.54 -4.58 9.10
C PHE A 94 5.54 -5.73 10.11
N VAL A 95 5.07 -6.90 9.69
CA VAL A 95 5.02 -8.10 10.53
C VAL A 95 5.93 -9.17 9.89
N PRO A 96 7.11 -9.45 10.47
CA PRO A 96 8.09 -10.35 9.86
C PRO A 96 7.61 -11.80 9.79
N GLN A 97 6.68 -12.21 10.66
CA GLN A 97 6.09 -13.55 10.60
C GLN A 97 4.98 -13.68 9.54
N ALA A 98 4.52 -12.58 8.93
CA ALA A 98 3.50 -12.64 7.90
C ALA A 98 4.12 -13.17 6.60
N VAL A 99 3.54 -14.24 6.05
CA VAL A 99 4.03 -14.90 4.84
C VAL A 99 3.01 -14.75 3.74
N CYS A 100 3.46 -14.33 2.57
CA CYS A 100 2.69 -14.38 1.33
C CYS A 100 3.55 -15.00 0.22
N LYS A 101 2.91 -15.73 -0.68
CA LYS A 101 3.54 -16.34 -1.86
C LYS A 101 2.95 -15.68 -3.10
N THR A 102 3.82 -15.31 -4.03
CA THR A 102 3.43 -14.73 -5.32
C THR A 102 4.30 -15.31 -6.42
N THR A 103 3.81 -15.25 -7.65
CA THR A 103 4.54 -15.67 -8.85
C THR A 103 5.46 -14.55 -9.33
N VAL A 104 6.72 -14.87 -9.61
CA VAL A 104 7.68 -13.94 -10.20
C VAL A 104 7.55 -13.91 -11.73
N PRO A 105 7.96 -12.82 -12.41
CA PRO A 105 8.06 -12.79 -13.87
C PRO A 105 8.95 -13.91 -14.40
N GLU A 106 8.47 -14.64 -15.41
CA GLU A 106 9.20 -15.75 -16.03
C GLU A 106 10.08 -15.32 -17.22
N SER A 107 9.82 -14.14 -17.80
CA SER A 107 10.55 -13.62 -18.95
C SER A 107 11.14 -12.23 -18.70
N PHE A 108 12.27 -11.95 -19.35
CA PHE A 108 12.97 -10.67 -19.23
C PHE A 108 12.11 -9.47 -19.65
N MET A 109 11.29 -9.62 -20.69
CA MET A 109 10.40 -8.55 -21.16
C MET A 109 9.33 -8.19 -20.12
N VAL A 110 8.79 -9.17 -19.40
CA VAL A 110 7.84 -8.94 -18.30
C VAL A 110 8.54 -8.26 -17.12
N LEU A 111 9.76 -8.67 -16.79
CA LEU A 111 10.57 -8.02 -15.76
C LEU A 111 10.87 -6.55 -16.11
N LEU A 112 11.26 -6.27 -17.34
CA LEU A 112 11.53 -4.91 -17.82
C LEU A 112 10.28 -4.02 -17.72
N SER A 113 9.13 -4.55 -18.16
CA SER A 113 7.83 -3.88 -18.05
C SER A 113 7.46 -3.58 -16.60
N GLN A 114 7.62 -4.56 -15.71
CA GLN A 114 7.38 -4.40 -14.27
C GLN A 114 8.23 -3.26 -13.68
N ARG A 115 9.51 -3.19 -14.02
CA ARG A 115 10.42 -2.15 -13.50
C ARG A 115 10.09 -0.77 -14.02
N ARG A 116 9.74 -0.64 -15.31
CA ARG A 116 9.29 0.63 -15.89
C ARG A 116 8.04 1.14 -15.17
N ARG A 117 7.09 0.26 -14.83
CA ARG A 117 5.89 0.63 -14.06
C ARG A 117 6.26 1.19 -12.69
N TRP A 118 7.14 0.53 -11.94
CA TRP A 118 7.51 0.98 -10.59
C TRP A 118 8.24 2.32 -10.57
N ILE A 119 9.14 2.53 -11.53
CA ILE A 119 9.84 3.81 -11.68
C ILE A 119 8.84 4.93 -11.95
N ASN A 120 7.91 4.71 -12.88
CA ASN A 120 6.91 5.71 -13.24
C ASN A 120 5.84 5.94 -12.14
N SER A 121 5.71 5.03 -11.19
CA SER A 121 4.76 5.13 -10.08
C SER A 121 5.30 5.87 -8.84
N THR A 122 6.59 6.23 -8.84
CA THR A 122 7.29 6.93 -7.74
C THR A 122 7.40 8.41 -8.01
#